data_AF-A0A412PAL7-F1
#
_entry.id   AF-A0A412PAL7-F1
#
_cell.length_a   1.000
_cell.length_b   1.000
_cell.length_c   1.000
_cell.angle_alpha   90.00
_cell.angle_beta   90.00
_cell.angle_gamma   90.00
#
_symmetry.space_group_name_H-M   'P 1'
#
loop_
_entity.id
_entity.type
_entity.pdbx_description
1 polymer ?
#
loop_
_entity_poly.entity_id
_entity_poly.type
_entity_poly.pdbx_seq_one_letter_code
_entity_poly.pdbx_strand_id
1 'polypeptide(L)'
;MEGPIITVDVSKGSCHYQPFIENGHPMRKPKQLSATIDGFQKLGQTIKDLEAKTEREDIPVIFEATGVYHRPLQKYLEDHKIRYYIISPLLSATYRKTDLHSNKTDALDCAHIAKAYYCEKELRQYQAQPQEYKRLYQLSRIYESELVHLRKRKVSLRSMLDIIYPRIDKTFKGNQNLYDPIPMEILKRYPHPSLLLSHRKDTIVKNVGHRTGHLKGYTERIVHKIYEKAKECYSGCDIDDIEVVKLPSLIENVQEQKKKCD
;
A
#
# COMPACT_ATOMS: atom_id res chain seq x y z
N MET A 1 -11.22 32.55 9.36
CA MET A 1 -10.27 32.37 10.48
C MET A 1 -9.33 33.58 10.49
N GLU A 2 -8.70 33.94 11.61
CA GLU A 2 -7.83 35.13 11.72
C GLU A 2 -6.62 34.84 12.61
N GLY A 3 -5.57 35.66 12.50
CA GLY A 3 -4.37 35.58 13.35
C GLY A 3 -3.15 34.93 12.68
N PRO A 4 -2.03 34.85 13.42
CA PRO A 4 -0.76 34.33 12.90
C PRO A 4 -0.82 32.81 12.73
N ILE A 5 -0.17 32.32 11.68
CA ILE A 5 -0.12 30.90 11.34
C ILE A 5 1.26 30.52 10.81
N ILE A 6 1.55 29.23 10.78
CA ILE A 6 2.66 28.69 9.98
C ILE A 6 2.10 27.73 8.96
N THR A 7 2.36 27.98 7.67
CA THR A 7 2.03 27.01 6.63
C THR A 7 3.21 26.11 6.34
N VAL A 8 2.95 24.85 5.99
CA VAL A 8 3.95 23.88 5.55
C VAL A 8 3.45 23.22 4.27
N ASP A 9 4.17 23.44 3.18
CA ASP A 9 4.04 22.63 1.98
C ASP A 9 4.84 21.33 2.17
N VAL A 10 4.13 20.19 2.13
CA VAL A 10 4.70 18.88 2.40
C VAL A 10 4.79 18.08 1.13
N SER A 11 6.01 17.76 0.71
CA SER A 11 6.26 16.90 -0.45
C SER A 11 7.31 15.83 -0.16
N LYS A 12 7.49 14.90 -1.11
CA LYS A 12 8.50 13.85 -1.01
C LYS A 12 9.90 14.47 -1.08
N GLY A 13 10.63 14.47 0.04
CA GLY A 13 12.05 14.86 0.08
C GLY A 13 12.32 16.36 0.19
N SER A 14 11.32 17.22 0.01
CA SER A 14 11.43 18.65 0.32
C SER A 14 10.14 19.15 0.94
N CYS A 15 10.21 19.69 2.15
CA CYS A 15 9.11 20.42 2.75
C CYS A 15 9.56 21.88 2.92
N HIS A 16 8.64 22.81 2.72
CA HIS A 16 8.91 24.23 2.94
C HIS A 16 7.86 24.78 3.88
N TYR A 17 8.28 25.64 4.80
CA TYR A 17 7.37 26.28 5.74
C TYR A 17 7.55 27.78 5.75
N GLN A 18 6.45 28.48 5.97
CA GLN A 18 6.45 29.93 6.03
C GLN A 18 5.51 30.43 7.14
N PRO A 19 6.03 31.25 8.07
CA PRO A 19 5.22 31.93 9.08
C PRO A 19 4.54 33.18 8.49
N PHE A 20 3.26 33.36 8.84
CA PHE A 20 2.44 34.51 8.48
C PHE A 20 1.96 35.21 9.75
N ILE A 21 2.03 36.53 9.77
CA ILE A 21 1.47 37.36 10.85
C ILE A 21 -0.05 37.45 10.68
N GLU A 22 -0.48 37.62 9.44
CA GLU A 22 -1.87 37.64 9.01
C GLU A 22 -1.97 37.28 7.51
N ASN A 23 -3.19 37.22 6.98
CA ASN A 23 -3.42 36.83 5.58
C ASN A 23 -2.64 37.73 4.60
N GLY A 24 -1.84 37.12 3.72
CA GLY A 24 -1.02 37.85 2.75
C GLY A 24 0.24 38.52 3.31
N HIS A 25 0.46 38.49 4.63
CA HIS A 25 1.59 39.16 5.29
C HIS A 25 2.55 38.16 5.97
N PRO A 26 3.51 37.59 5.22
CA PRO A 26 4.50 36.67 5.78
C PRO A 26 5.49 37.37 6.71
N MET A 27 5.86 36.73 7.83
CA MET A 27 6.90 37.24 8.74
C MET A 27 8.30 37.17 8.09
N ARG A 28 8.54 36.16 7.26
CA ARG A 28 9.81 35.92 6.55
C ARG A 28 9.59 35.09 5.28
N LYS A 29 10.64 34.96 4.46
CA LYS A 29 10.66 34.04 3.32
C LYS A 29 10.52 32.58 3.77
N PRO A 30 10.03 31.67 2.91
CA PRO A 30 9.96 30.25 3.21
C PRO A 30 11.32 29.68 3.58
N LYS A 31 11.32 28.71 4.49
CA LYS A 31 12.49 27.93 4.86
C LYS A 31 12.25 26.47 4.55
N GLN A 32 13.31 25.75 4.21
CA GLN A 32 13.24 24.32 4.07
C GLN A 32 13.04 23.68 5.44
N LEU A 33 12.08 22.77 5.55
CA LEU A 33 11.85 21.89 6.67
C LEU A 33 12.41 20.51 6.33
N SER A 34 13.47 20.13 7.03
CA SER A 34 13.97 18.75 7.00
C SER A 34 13.19 17.92 8.02
N ALA A 35 12.74 16.71 7.64
CA ALA A 35 12.10 15.77 8.56
C ALA A 35 13.11 15.10 9.51
N THR A 36 13.84 15.91 10.28
CA THR A 36 14.85 15.52 11.26
C THR A 36 14.55 16.19 12.60
N ILE A 37 15.19 15.71 13.68
CA ILE A 37 15.04 16.31 15.02
C ILE A 37 15.39 17.80 14.99
N ASP A 38 16.54 18.16 14.43
CA ASP A 38 16.99 19.55 14.29
C ASP A 38 16.03 20.39 13.42
N GLY A 39 15.54 19.83 12.31
CA GLY A 39 14.57 20.50 11.45
C GLY A 39 13.27 20.83 12.18
N PHE A 40 12.74 19.89 12.96
CA PHE A 40 11.54 20.14 13.78
C PHE A 40 11.81 21.05 14.97
N GLN A 41 13.00 21.01 15.60
CA GLN A 41 13.39 21.98 16.63
C GLN A 41 13.42 23.41 16.07
N LYS A 42 13.91 23.61 14.84
CA LYS A 42 13.89 24.91 14.14
C LYS A 42 12.46 25.38 13.83
N LEU A 43 11.55 24.45 13.51
CA LEU A 43 10.13 24.76 13.38
C LEU A 43 9.54 25.21 14.73
N GLY A 44 9.79 24.47 15.81
CA GLY A 44 9.37 24.83 17.17
C GLY A 44 9.90 26.20 17.62
N GLN A 45 11.17 26.51 17.30
CA GLN A 45 11.72 27.84 17.55
C GLN A 45 11.01 28.92 16.73
N THR A 46 10.66 28.62 15.47
CA THR A 46 9.89 29.56 14.64
C THR A 46 8.51 29.87 15.21
N ILE A 47 7.85 28.88 15.82
CA ILE A 47 6.57 29.09 16.50
C ILE A 47 6.76 30.09 17.63
N LYS A 48 7.73 29.87 18.52
CA LYS A 48 8.05 30.79 19.63
C LYS A 48 8.41 32.19 19.17
N ASP A 49 9.21 32.31 18.10
CA ASP A 49 9.57 33.61 17.52
C ASP A 49 8.32 34.38 17.07
N LEU A 50 7.35 33.67 16.45
CA LEU A 50 6.13 34.28 15.94
C LEU A 50 5.16 34.61 17.08
N GLU A 51 5.10 33.78 18.14
CA GLU A 51 4.32 34.07 19.36
C GLU A 51 4.80 35.37 20.01
N ALA A 52 6.11 35.49 20.24
CA ALA A 52 6.71 36.68 20.83
C ALA A 52 6.51 37.93 19.97
N LYS A 53 6.59 37.80 18.64
CA LYS A 53 6.44 38.94 17.72
C LYS A 53 5.00 39.44 17.60
N THR A 54 4.02 38.53 17.73
CA THR A 54 2.60 38.86 17.52
C THR A 54 1.83 39.02 18.82
N GLU A 55 2.46 38.75 19.97
CA GLU A 55 1.81 38.72 21.29
C GLU A 55 0.57 37.81 21.30
N ARG A 56 0.66 36.70 20.54
CA ARG A 56 -0.37 35.66 20.43
C ARG A 56 0.23 34.33 20.82
N GLU A 57 -0.52 33.54 21.57
CA GLU A 57 -0.15 32.16 21.91
C GLU A 57 -0.82 31.16 20.96
N ASP A 58 -0.35 29.92 20.98
CA ASP A 58 -1.04 28.77 20.37
C ASP A 58 -1.20 28.92 18.85
N ILE A 59 -0.08 29.24 18.20
CA ILE A 59 -0.03 29.44 16.74
C ILE A 59 -0.24 28.11 16.02
N PRO A 60 -1.27 27.99 15.15
CA PRO A 60 -1.54 26.76 14.46
C PRO A 60 -0.60 26.55 13.26
N VAL A 61 -0.31 25.28 13.00
CA VAL A 61 0.42 24.83 11.80
C VAL A 61 -0.56 24.28 10.77
N ILE A 62 -0.50 24.76 9.53
CA ILE A 62 -1.43 24.40 8.46
C ILE A 62 -0.62 23.71 7.36
N PHE A 63 -1.03 22.52 6.94
CA PHE A 63 -0.33 21.82 5.86
C PHE A 63 -1.26 21.02 4.96
N GLU A 64 -0.85 20.84 3.70
CA GLU A 64 -1.51 19.95 2.77
C GLU A 64 -1.07 18.50 3.03
N ALA A 65 -2.02 17.57 3.18
CA ALA A 65 -1.69 16.16 3.31
C ALA A 65 -1.54 15.50 1.92
N THR A 66 -0.31 15.43 1.41
CA THR A 66 0.00 14.67 0.19
C THR A 66 0.64 13.32 0.53
N GLY A 67 -0.08 12.22 0.29
CA GLY A 67 0.41 10.88 0.56
C GLY A 67 0.75 10.65 2.05
N VAL A 68 1.88 10.00 2.32
CA VAL A 68 2.33 9.67 3.70
C VAL A 68 3.36 10.65 4.27
N TYR A 69 3.81 11.63 3.49
CA TYR A 69 4.96 12.48 3.83
C TYR A 69 4.68 13.46 4.98
N HIS A 70 3.41 13.76 5.26
CA HIS A 70 3.03 14.61 6.38
C HIS A 70 3.14 13.93 7.75
N ARG A 71 3.23 12.59 7.80
CA ARG A 71 3.17 11.84 9.06
C ARG A 71 4.24 12.25 10.09
N PRO A 72 5.51 12.49 9.72
CA PRO A 72 6.52 12.95 10.67
C PRO A 72 6.19 14.33 11.26
N LEU A 73 5.74 15.28 10.42
CA LEU A 73 5.30 16.60 10.87
C LEU A 73 4.09 16.47 11.79
N GLN A 74 3.07 15.72 11.39
CA GLN A 74 1.88 15.49 12.20
C GLN A 74 2.23 14.92 13.58
N LYS A 75 3.09 13.90 13.63
CA LYS A 75 3.54 13.29 14.88
C LYS A 75 4.28 14.29 15.79
N TYR A 76 5.17 15.10 15.23
CA TYR A 76 5.86 16.16 15.96
C TYR A 76 4.86 17.15 16.59
N LEU A 77 3.86 17.60 15.82
CA LEU A 77 2.85 18.54 16.29
C LEU A 77 1.97 17.92 17.39
N GLU A 78 1.57 16.65 17.24
CA GLU A 78 0.84 15.90 18.27
C GLU A 78 1.66 15.77 19.57
N ASP A 79 2.94 15.43 19.48
CA ASP A 79 3.83 15.23 20.65
C ASP A 79 4.07 16.53 21.44
N HIS A 80 4.08 17.67 20.74
CA HIS A 80 4.27 18.99 21.35
C HIS A 80 2.94 19.72 21.62
N LYS A 81 1.80 19.04 21.40
CA LYS A 81 0.45 19.60 21.59
C LYS A 81 0.21 20.90 20.80
N ILE A 82 0.83 21.03 19.63
CA ILE A 82 0.68 22.19 18.74
C ILE A 82 -0.60 22.00 17.93
N ARG A 83 -1.48 23.02 17.89
CA ARG A 83 -2.68 22.96 17.04
C ARG A 83 -2.31 22.92 15.56
N TYR A 84 -3.05 22.12 14.80
CA TYR A 84 -2.82 22.05 13.36
C TYR A 84 -4.08 21.75 12.55
N TYR A 85 -3.99 22.12 11.27
CA TYR A 85 -5.05 21.94 10.29
C TYR A 85 -4.48 21.20 9.08
N ILE A 86 -5.21 20.18 8.63
CA ILE A 86 -4.87 19.43 7.43
C ILE A 86 -5.80 19.89 6.31
N ILE A 87 -5.21 20.45 5.26
CA ILE A 87 -5.92 20.85 4.05
C ILE A 87 -5.88 19.68 3.05
N SER A 88 -7.03 19.35 2.46
CA SER A 88 -7.08 18.32 1.44
C SER A 88 -6.42 18.83 0.14
N PRO A 89 -5.72 17.98 -0.63
CA PRO A 89 -5.13 18.39 -1.91
C PRO A 89 -6.13 18.99 -2.90
N LEU A 90 -7.38 18.51 -2.86
CA LEU A 90 -8.47 19.04 -3.68
C LEU A 90 -8.81 20.47 -3.29
N LEU A 91 -8.93 20.76 -2.00
CA LEU A 91 -9.19 22.10 -1.49
C LEU A 91 -8.01 23.04 -1.79
N SER A 92 -6.78 22.59 -1.57
CA SER A 92 -5.60 23.38 -1.92
C SER A 92 -5.55 23.71 -3.43
N ALA A 93 -5.98 22.76 -4.29
CA ALA A 93 -6.03 22.96 -5.74
C ALA A 93 -7.06 24.00 -6.20
N THR A 94 -8.19 24.21 -5.49
CA THR A 94 -9.16 25.24 -5.86
C THR A 94 -8.58 26.65 -5.65
N TYR A 95 -7.85 26.86 -4.55
CA TYR A 95 -7.20 28.14 -4.27
C TYR A 95 -5.98 28.40 -5.17
N ARG A 96 -5.23 27.36 -5.59
CA ARG A 96 -4.16 27.47 -6.59
C ARG A 96 -4.65 27.96 -7.96
N LYS A 97 -5.86 27.58 -8.38
CA LYS A 97 -6.43 27.96 -9.68
C LYS A 97 -6.88 29.42 -9.78
N THR A 98 -6.90 30.16 -8.66
CA THR A 98 -7.27 31.57 -8.70
C THR A 98 -6.19 32.47 -9.31
N ASP A 99 -4.94 31.97 -9.42
CA ASP A 99 -3.79 32.71 -9.95
C ASP A 99 -3.20 31.99 -11.19
N LEU A 100 -3.88 32.10 -12.34
CA LEU A 100 -3.61 31.36 -13.59
C LEU A 100 -2.23 31.59 -14.25
N HIS A 101 -1.44 32.57 -13.80
CA HIS A 101 -0.23 33.04 -14.53
C HIS A 101 1.07 33.05 -13.71
N SER A 102 1.11 32.43 -12.54
CA SER A 102 2.32 32.43 -11.71
C SER A 102 3.11 31.13 -11.81
N ASN A 103 4.44 31.25 -11.94
CA ASN A 103 5.35 30.11 -11.86
C ASN A 103 5.33 29.54 -10.44
N LYS A 104 5.35 28.21 -10.31
CA LYS A 104 5.39 27.53 -9.01
C LYS A 104 6.63 27.98 -8.20
N THR A 105 6.42 28.50 -6.99
CA THR A 105 7.49 28.82 -6.03
C THR A 105 7.07 28.42 -4.63
N ASP A 106 8.04 28.11 -3.76
CA ASP A 106 7.75 27.68 -2.38
C ASP A 106 6.96 28.74 -1.58
N ALA A 107 7.15 30.02 -1.91
CA ALA A 107 6.41 31.13 -1.30
C ALA A 107 4.95 31.16 -1.75
N LEU A 108 4.70 30.92 -3.03
CA LEU A 108 3.33 30.82 -3.56
C LEU A 108 2.62 29.59 -3.00
N ASP A 109 3.28 28.43 -2.92
CA ASP A 109 2.69 27.22 -2.35
C ASP A 109 2.30 27.44 -0.87
N CYS A 110 3.20 28.02 -0.07
CA CYS A 110 2.90 28.40 1.32
C CYS A 110 1.77 29.44 1.43
N ALA A 111 1.71 30.42 0.51
CA ALA A 111 0.67 31.44 0.49
C ALA A 111 -0.70 30.87 0.07
N HIS A 112 -0.76 29.90 -0.85
CA HIS A 112 -2.00 29.22 -1.22
C HIS A 112 -2.58 28.43 -0.04
N ILE A 113 -1.72 27.74 0.72
CA ILE A 113 -2.12 27.04 1.96
C ILE A 113 -2.65 28.06 2.99
N ALA A 114 -2.01 29.23 3.12
CA ALA A 114 -2.47 30.28 4.02
C ALA A 114 -3.84 30.82 3.59
N LYS A 115 -4.00 31.15 2.31
CA LYS A 115 -5.25 31.64 1.73
C LYS A 115 -6.39 30.65 1.95
N ALA A 116 -6.15 29.36 1.74
CA ALA A 116 -7.12 28.31 2.00
C ALA A 116 -7.54 28.27 3.49
N TYR A 117 -6.61 28.44 4.43
CA TYR A 117 -6.95 28.54 5.86
C TYR A 117 -7.81 29.76 6.21
N TYR A 118 -7.45 30.94 5.69
CA TYR A 118 -8.16 32.17 6.02
C TYR A 118 -9.55 32.24 5.37
N CYS A 119 -9.69 31.76 4.13
CA CYS A 119 -10.91 31.87 3.34
C CYS A 119 -11.90 30.72 3.54
N GLU A 120 -11.44 29.50 3.87
CA GLU A 120 -12.31 28.35 3.99
C GLU A 120 -13.09 28.36 5.32
N LYS A 121 -14.42 28.46 5.24
CA LYS A 121 -15.28 28.58 6.44
C LYS A 121 -15.50 27.23 7.13
N GLU A 122 -15.46 26.13 6.39
CA GLU A 122 -15.73 24.78 6.90
C GLU A 122 -14.45 24.02 7.32
N LEU A 123 -13.28 24.67 7.25
CA LEU A 123 -12.04 24.02 7.68
C LEU A 123 -12.10 23.78 9.19
N ARG A 124 -11.83 22.54 9.61
CA ARG A 124 -11.83 22.16 11.04
C ARG A 124 -10.43 21.80 11.49
N GLN A 125 -10.13 22.12 12.74
CA GLN A 125 -8.92 21.63 13.38
C GLN A 125 -8.92 20.11 13.32
N TYR A 126 -7.77 19.52 13.01
CA TYR A 126 -7.69 18.07 13.00
C TYR A 126 -7.88 17.52 14.41
N GLN A 127 -8.81 16.58 14.55
CA GLN A 127 -9.00 15.81 15.76
C GLN A 127 -8.38 14.43 15.56
N ALA A 128 -7.47 14.06 16.46
CA ALA A 128 -6.86 12.75 16.44
C ALA A 128 -7.94 11.67 16.52
N GLN A 129 -7.91 10.75 15.55
CA GLN A 129 -8.80 9.60 15.57
C GLN A 129 -8.43 8.66 16.74
N PRO A 130 -9.40 7.92 17.31
CA PRO A 130 -9.12 6.88 18.29
C PRO A 130 -8.04 5.92 17.78
N GLN A 131 -7.16 5.50 18.69
CA GLN A 131 -6.00 4.69 18.33
C GLN A 131 -6.42 3.35 17.70
N GLU A 132 -7.55 2.81 18.15
CA GLU A 132 -8.20 1.61 17.62
C GLU A 132 -8.58 1.81 16.16
N TYR A 133 -9.21 2.93 15.83
CA TYR A 133 -9.60 3.26 14.46
C TYR A 133 -8.37 3.41 13.56
N LYS A 134 -7.35 4.14 14.02
CA LYS A 134 -6.07 4.31 13.29
C LYS A 134 -5.41 2.95 13.00
N ARG A 135 -5.41 2.06 13.99
CA ARG A 135 -4.86 0.70 13.86
C ARG A 135 -5.66 -0.14 12.85
N LEU A 136 -6.99 -0.17 12.96
CA LEU A 136 -7.85 -0.90 12.05
C LEU A 136 -7.72 -0.40 10.61
N TYR A 137 -7.67 0.91 10.40
CA TYR A 137 -7.44 1.50 9.09
C TYR A 137 -6.10 1.07 8.48
N GLN A 138 -5.02 1.08 9.28
CA GLN A 138 -3.70 0.62 8.82
C GLN A 138 -3.69 -0.87 8.47
N LEU A 139 -4.31 -1.71 9.30
CA LEU A 139 -4.44 -3.15 9.02
C LEU A 139 -5.23 -3.40 7.73
N SER A 140 -6.32 -2.66 7.50
CA SER A 140 -7.10 -2.73 6.26
C SER A 140 -6.25 -2.38 5.04
N ARG A 141 -5.42 -1.32 5.10
CA ARG A 141 -4.50 -0.96 4.01
C ARG A 141 -3.43 -2.02 3.75
N ILE A 142 -2.88 -2.62 4.80
CA ILE A 142 -1.91 -3.73 4.68
C ILE A 142 -2.61 -4.92 4.00
N TYR A 143 -3.79 -5.30 4.46
CA TYR A 143 -4.58 -6.38 3.87
C TYR A 143 -4.88 -6.15 2.38
N GLU A 144 -5.32 -4.94 2.00
CA GLU A 144 -5.51 -4.57 0.59
C GLU A 144 -4.23 -4.74 -0.24
N SER A 145 -3.07 -4.37 0.32
CA SER A 145 -1.77 -4.54 -0.34
C SER A 145 -1.40 -6.01 -0.51
N GLU A 146 -1.59 -6.83 0.52
CA GLU A 146 -1.32 -8.27 0.45
C GLU A 146 -2.23 -8.95 -0.58
N LEU A 147 -3.50 -8.51 -0.71
CA LEU A 147 -4.40 -8.97 -1.78
C LEU A 147 -3.90 -8.60 -3.19
N VAL A 148 -3.29 -7.42 -3.37
CA VAL A 148 -2.64 -7.04 -4.64
C VAL A 148 -1.48 -7.99 -4.95
N HIS A 149 -0.63 -8.30 -3.96
CA HIS A 149 0.47 -9.25 -4.13
C HIS A 149 -0.04 -10.66 -4.44
N LEU A 150 -1.08 -11.13 -3.75
CA LEU A 150 -1.70 -12.43 -4.03
C LEU A 150 -2.21 -12.51 -5.47
N ARG A 151 -2.91 -11.47 -5.97
CA ARG A 151 -3.37 -11.42 -7.36
C ARG A 151 -2.21 -11.50 -8.35
N LYS A 152 -1.13 -10.73 -8.12
CA LYS A 152 0.06 -10.76 -8.98
C LYS A 152 0.70 -12.15 -9.02
N ARG A 153 0.92 -12.76 -7.85
CA ARG A 153 1.51 -14.12 -7.77
C ARG A 153 0.63 -15.16 -8.46
N LYS A 154 -0.70 -15.07 -8.30
CA LYS A 154 -1.66 -15.94 -8.98
C LYS A 154 -1.61 -15.79 -10.51
N VAL A 155 -1.42 -14.58 -11.03
CA VAL A 155 -1.24 -14.32 -12.47
C VAL A 155 0.06 -14.96 -12.96
N SER A 156 1.17 -14.74 -12.26
CA SER A 156 2.46 -15.36 -12.62
C SER A 156 2.39 -16.90 -12.61
N LEU A 157 1.76 -17.49 -11.59
CA LEU A 157 1.57 -18.95 -11.53
C LEU A 157 0.72 -19.46 -12.69
N ARG A 158 -0.37 -18.75 -13.05
CA ARG A 158 -1.20 -19.14 -14.20
C ARG A 158 -0.43 -19.09 -15.51
N SER A 159 0.32 -18.01 -15.74
CA SER A 159 1.16 -17.90 -16.93
C SER A 159 2.16 -19.06 -17.05
N MET A 160 2.74 -19.49 -15.92
CA MET A 160 3.65 -20.63 -15.89
C MET A 160 2.91 -21.94 -16.18
N LEU A 161 1.73 -22.13 -15.59
CA LEU A 161 0.90 -23.30 -15.85
C LEU A 161 0.36 -23.33 -17.29
N ASP A 162 0.12 -22.19 -17.92
CA ASP A 162 -0.31 -22.14 -19.33
C ASP A 162 0.78 -22.63 -20.30
N ILE A 163 2.05 -22.61 -19.87
CA ILE A 163 3.17 -23.23 -20.60
C ILE A 163 3.26 -24.72 -20.25
N ILE A 164 3.33 -25.06 -18.96
CA ILE A 164 3.68 -26.42 -18.53
C ILE A 164 2.47 -27.38 -18.56
N TYR A 165 1.31 -26.89 -18.13
CA TYR A 165 0.04 -27.62 -18.04
C TYR A 165 -1.09 -26.84 -18.74
N PRO A 166 -1.03 -26.62 -20.07
CA PRO A 166 -2.02 -25.79 -20.76
C PRO A 166 -3.45 -26.24 -20.45
N ARG A 167 -4.32 -25.27 -20.12
CA ARG A 167 -5.76 -25.46 -19.83
C ARG A 167 -6.08 -26.25 -18.54
N ILE A 168 -5.13 -26.41 -17.62
CA ILE A 168 -5.37 -27.11 -16.36
C ILE A 168 -6.40 -26.42 -15.46
N ASP A 169 -6.53 -25.10 -15.58
CA ASP A 169 -7.53 -24.27 -14.92
C ASP A 169 -8.96 -24.74 -15.22
N LYS A 170 -9.23 -25.24 -16.45
CA LYS A 170 -10.54 -25.76 -16.87
C LYS A 170 -10.95 -27.05 -16.16
N THR A 171 -10.04 -27.68 -15.43
CA THR A 171 -10.27 -28.92 -14.65
C THR A 171 -11.11 -28.66 -13.39
N PHE A 172 -11.00 -27.46 -12.84
CA PHE A 172 -11.63 -27.08 -11.57
C PHE A 172 -12.88 -26.26 -11.83
N LYS A 173 -14.05 -26.79 -11.43
CA LYS A 173 -15.36 -26.16 -11.60
C LYS A 173 -16.16 -26.23 -10.30
N GLY A 174 -17.12 -25.33 -10.13
CA GLY A 174 -17.95 -25.26 -8.93
C GLY A 174 -17.12 -24.92 -7.69
N ASN A 175 -17.29 -25.67 -6.60
CA ASN A 175 -16.60 -25.43 -5.33
C ASN A 175 -15.14 -25.93 -5.29
N GLN A 176 -14.56 -26.32 -6.42
CA GLN A 176 -13.17 -26.77 -6.51
C GLN A 176 -12.30 -25.65 -7.09
N ASN A 177 -11.14 -25.42 -6.51
CA ASN A 177 -10.23 -24.39 -6.94
C ASN A 177 -8.83 -24.95 -7.21
N LEU A 178 -8.18 -24.46 -8.26
CA LEU A 178 -6.77 -24.71 -8.54
C LEU A 178 -5.88 -24.36 -7.32
N TYR A 179 -6.23 -23.34 -6.55
CA TYR A 179 -5.48 -22.89 -5.36
C TYR A 179 -5.80 -23.67 -4.07
N ASP A 180 -6.55 -24.78 -4.16
CA ASP A 180 -6.78 -25.66 -3.02
C ASP A 180 -5.52 -26.46 -2.66
N PRO A 181 -5.40 -26.99 -1.43
CA PRO A 181 -4.19 -27.68 -0.98
C PRO A 181 -3.79 -28.88 -1.87
N ILE A 182 -4.75 -29.69 -2.30
CA ILE A 182 -4.46 -30.91 -3.08
C ILE A 182 -3.92 -30.59 -4.49
N PRO A 183 -4.58 -29.77 -5.34
CA PRO A 183 -4.03 -29.42 -6.65
C PRO A 183 -2.66 -28.75 -6.57
N MET A 184 -2.48 -27.82 -5.62
CA MET A 184 -1.18 -27.15 -5.42
C MET A 184 -0.09 -28.14 -5.00
N GLU A 185 -0.39 -29.11 -4.13
CA GLU A 185 0.58 -30.14 -3.73
C GLU A 185 0.94 -31.09 -4.89
N ILE A 186 -0.04 -31.46 -5.72
CA ILE A 186 0.20 -32.27 -6.94
C ILE A 186 1.15 -31.52 -7.88
N LEU A 187 0.81 -30.28 -8.24
CA LEU A 187 1.59 -29.48 -9.20
C LEU A 187 2.98 -29.12 -8.67
N LYS A 188 3.12 -28.94 -7.36
CA LYS A 188 4.43 -28.70 -6.73
C LYS A 188 5.33 -29.93 -6.80
N ARG A 189 4.77 -31.13 -6.57
CA ARG A 189 5.53 -32.37 -6.51
C ARG A 189 5.81 -32.98 -7.89
N TYR A 190 4.90 -32.77 -8.83
CA TYR A 190 5.00 -33.24 -10.20
C TYR A 190 4.89 -32.02 -11.14
N PRO A 191 5.95 -31.20 -11.25
CA PRO A 191 5.87 -29.93 -11.94
C PRO A 191 5.70 -30.02 -13.45
N HIS A 192 5.85 -31.21 -14.05
CA HIS A 192 5.62 -31.45 -15.48
C HIS A 192 4.68 -32.65 -15.70
N PRO A 193 3.79 -32.66 -16.71
CA PRO A 193 2.86 -33.75 -16.98
C PRO A 193 3.52 -35.14 -17.04
N SER A 194 4.67 -35.27 -17.71
CA SER A 194 5.42 -36.54 -17.78
C SER A 194 5.88 -37.04 -16.42
N LEU A 195 6.25 -36.14 -15.50
CA LEU A 195 6.63 -36.51 -14.13
C LEU A 195 5.42 -37.05 -13.36
N LEU A 196 4.23 -36.47 -13.58
CA LEU A 196 2.99 -36.99 -13.00
C LEU A 196 2.62 -38.36 -13.58
N LEU A 197 2.68 -38.51 -14.91
CA LEU A 197 2.28 -39.72 -15.63
C LEU A 197 3.25 -40.90 -15.44
N SER A 198 4.49 -40.65 -15.01
CA SER A 198 5.44 -41.69 -14.63
C SER A 198 5.05 -42.45 -13.34
N HIS A 199 4.04 -41.98 -12.61
CA HIS A 199 3.57 -42.57 -11.36
C HIS A 199 2.14 -43.11 -11.49
N ARG A 200 1.86 -44.23 -10.82
CA ARG A 200 0.47 -44.73 -10.69
C ARG A 200 -0.37 -43.77 -9.85
N LYS A 201 -1.65 -43.60 -10.18
CA LYS A 201 -2.61 -42.76 -9.43
C LYS A 201 -2.59 -43.04 -7.92
N ASP A 202 -2.58 -44.30 -7.51
CA ASP A 202 -2.56 -44.68 -6.08
C ASP A 202 -1.30 -44.19 -5.35
N THR A 203 -0.16 -44.15 -6.05
CA THR A 203 1.10 -43.62 -5.50
C THR A 203 1.00 -42.11 -5.30
N ILE A 204 0.42 -41.40 -6.27
CA ILE A 204 0.18 -39.95 -6.17
C ILE A 204 -0.79 -39.65 -5.01
N VAL A 205 -1.89 -40.40 -4.91
CA VAL A 205 -2.89 -40.25 -3.83
C VAL A 205 -2.24 -40.44 -2.46
N LYS A 206 -1.43 -41.49 -2.27
CA LYS A 206 -0.72 -41.73 -1.01
C LYS A 206 0.23 -40.57 -0.68
N ASN A 207 1.00 -40.13 -1.67
CA ASN A 207 2.01 -39.07 -1.51
C ASN A 207 1.40 -37.70 -1.15
N VAL A 208 0.25 -37.37 -1.74
CA VAL A 208 -0.44 -36.09 -1.55
C VAL A 208 -1.36 -36.12 -0.32
N GLY A 209 -2.04 -37.24 -0.09
CA GLY A 209 -2.96 -37.40 1.05
C GLY A 209 -2.25 -37.25 2.39
N HIS A 210 -1.05 -37.83 2.54
CA HIS A 210 -0.23 -37.69 3.75
C HIS A 210 0.12 -36.23 4.09
N ARG A 211 0.30 -35.37 3.07
CA ARG A 211 0.74 -33.97 3.27
C ARG A 211 -0.42 -32.99 3.46
N THR A 212 -1.60 -33.32 2.96
CA THR A 212 -2.74 -32.39 2.93
C THR A 212 -3.82 -32.72 3.96
N GLY A 213 -3.82 -33.93 4.53
CA GLY A 213 -4.76 -34.32 5.60
C GLY A 213 -6.21 -34.50 5.17
N HIS A 214 -6.51 -34.46 3.86
CA HIS A 214 -7.86 -34.66 3.34
C HIS A 214 -8.23 -36.14 3.24
N LEU A 215 -9.55 -36.42 3.22
CA LEU A 215 -10.10 -37.75 3.01
C LEU A 215 -9.57 -38.38 1.72
N LYS A 216 -9.25 -39.67 1.78
CA LYS A 216 -8.68 -40.44 0.66
C LYS A 216 -9.54 -40.35 -0.60
N GLY A 217 -10.84 -40.60 -0.50
CA GLY A 217 -11.75 -40.54 -1.67
C GLY A 217 -11.86 -39.15 -2.31
N TYR A 218 -11.74 -38.09 -1.51
CA TYR A 218 -11.69 -36.72 -2.05
C TYR A 218 -10.38 -36.49 -2.82
N THR A 219 -9.25 -36.92 -2.25
CA THR A 219 -7.92 -36.83 -2.88
C THR A 219 -7.87 -37.63 -4.19
N GLU A 220 -8.38 -38.87 -4.20
CA GLU A 220 -8.49 -39.72 -5.39
C GLU A 220 -9.23 -39.05 -6.52
N ARG A 221 -10.37 -38.42 -6.24
CA ARG A 221 -11.16 -37.70 -7.26
C ARG A 221 -10.37 -36.56 -7.89
N ILE A 222 -9.64 -35.78 -7.10
CA ILE A 222 -8.84 -34.65 -7.62
C ILE A 222 -7.63 -35.16 -8.40
N VAL A 223 -6.90 -36.16 -7.86
CA VAL A 223 -5.77 -36.79 -8.55
C VAL A 223 -6.22 -37.37 -9.88
N HIS A 224 -7.34 -38.11 -9.92
CA HIS A 224 -7.88 -38.68 -11.15
C HIS A 224 -8.13 -37.61 -12.21
N LYS A 225 -8.77 -36.48 -11.85
CA LYS A 225 -9.04 -35.38 -12.79
C LYS A 225 -7.77 -34.77 -13.38
N ILE A 226 -6.80 -34.43 -12.53
CA ILE A 226 -5.54 -33.84 -12.98
C ILE A 226 -4.76 -34.85 -13.84
N TYR A 227 -4.77 -36.12 -13.45
CA TYR A 227 -4.09 -37.18 -14.18
C TYR A 227 -4.67 -37.40 -15.58
N GLU A 228 -6.01 -37.45 -15.73
CA GLU A 228 -6.62 -37.55 -17.06
C GLU A 228 -6.34 -36.29 -17.90
N LYS A 229 -6.34 -35.10 -17.29
CA LYS A 229 -5.96 -33.88 -17.99
C LYS A 229 -4.50 -33.89 -18.45
N ALA A 230 -3.60 -34.44 -17.64
CA ALA A 230 -2.18 -34.58 -17.96
C ALA A 230 -1.94 -35.52 -19.16
N LYS A 231 -2.77 -36.57 -19.35
CA LYS A 231 -2.67 -37.46 -20.53
C LYS A 231 -2.96 -36.73 -21.85
N GLU A 232 -3.87 -35.76 -21.82
CA GLU A 232 -4.23 -34.93 -22.97
C GLU A 232 -3.33 -33.69 -23.10
N CYS A 233 -2.37 -33.51 -22.20
CA CYS A 233 -1.56 -32.32 -22.09
C CYS A 233 -0.36 -32.40 -23.02
N TYR A 234 -0.26 -31.46 -23.95
CA TYR A 234 0.97 -31.21 -24.68
C TYR A 234 1.67 -30.03 -24.02
N SER A 235 2.76 -30.29 -23.29
CA SER A 235 3.50 -29.23 -22.60
C SER A 235 4.25 -28.35 -23.60
N GLY A 236 4.37 -27.06 -23.29
CA GLY A 236 5.14 -26.09 -24.08
C GLY A 236 6.63 -26.05 -23.73
N CYS A 237 7.09 -26.90 -22.81
CA CYS A 237 8.47 -26.97 -22.33
C CYS A 237 8.88 -28.42 -22.06
N ASP A 238 10.18 -28.67 -21.98
CA ASP A 238 10.74 -29.96 -21.58
C ASP A 238 10.79 -30.10 -20.05
N ILE A 239 11.05 -31.34 -19.57
CA ILE A 239 11.04 -31.67 -18.13
C ILE A 239 12.09 -30.87 -17.33
N ASP A 240 13.21 -30.53 -17.97
CA ASP A 240 14.36 -29.88 -17.33
C ASP A 240 14.39 -28.36 -17.56
N ASP A 241 13.39 -27.82 -18.26
CA ASP A 241 13.31 -26.39 -18.55
C ASP A 241 13.09 -25.55 -17.28
N ILE A 242 13.50 -24.28 -17.34
CA ILE A 242 13.50 -23.37 -16.19
C ILE A 242 12.09 -23.16 -15.61
N GLU A 243 11.07 -23.21 -16.46
CA GLU A 243 9.66 -23.15 -16.12
C GLU A 243 9.29 -24.25 -15.11
N VAL A 244 9.67 -25.49 -15.41
CA VAL A 244 9.41 -26.67 -14.57
C VAL A 244 10.19 -26.58 -13.26
N VAL A 245 11.46 -26.17 -13.32
CA VAL A 245 12.32 -26.00 -12.13
C VAL A 245 11.78 -24.92 -11.19
N LYS A 246 11.20 -23.83 -11.73
CA LYS A 246 10.69 -22.71 -10.92
C LYS A 246 9.26 -22.89 -10.43
N LEU A 247 8.45 -23.75 -11.05
CA LEU A 247 7.04 -23.94 -10.70
C LEU A 247 6.81 -24.24 -9.20
N PRO A 248 7.56 -25.13 -8.53
CA PRO A 248 7.38 -25.40 -7.11
C PRO A 248 7.53 -24.16 -6.23
N SER A 249 8.56 -23.34 -6.49
CA SER A 249 8.80 -22.08 -5.76
C SER A 249 7.68 -21.07 -6.01
N LEU A 250 7.12 -20.99 -7.22
CA LEU A 250 5.97 -20.12 -7.50
C LEU A 250 4.72 -20.56 -6.73
N ILE A 251 4.49 -21.87 -6.60
CA ILE A 251 3.38 -22.42 -5.82
C ILE A 251 3.55 -22.08 -4.33
N GLU A 252 4.74 -22.28 -3.77
CA GLU A 252 5.05 -21.94 -2.37
C GLU A 252 4.80 -20.45 -2.10
N ASN A 253 5.30 -19.59 -3.00
CA ASN A 253 5.06 -18.15 -2.96
C ASN A 253 3.57 -17.77 -2.94
N VAL A 254 2.72 -18.46 -3.72
CA VAL A 254 1.26 -18.24 -3.69
C VAL A 254 0.65 -18.72 -2.37
N GLN A 255 1.08 -19.88 -1.87
CA GLN A 255 0.58 -20.45 -0.62
C GLN A 255 0.95 -19.58 0.60
N GLU A 256 2.19 -19.12 0.68
CA GLU A 256 2.65 -18.18 1.73
C GLU A 256 1.91 -16.85 1.67
N GLN A 257 1.72 -16.32 0.46
CA GLN A 257 0.99 -15.07 0.28
C GLN A 257 -0.48 -15.21 0.68
N LYS A 258 -1.10 -16.37 0.41
CA LYS A 258 -2.49 -16.64 0.80
C LYS A 258 -2.64 -16.64 2.32
N LYS A 259 -1.70 -17.22 3.07
CA LYS A 259 -1.70 -17.21 4.56
C LYS A 259 -1.66 -15.80 5.16
N LYS A 260 -1.18 -14.79 4.43
CA LYS A 260 -1.21 -13.38 4.87
C LYS A 260 -2.56 -12.71 4.65
N CYS A 261 -3.43 -13.32 3.84
CA CYS A 261 -4.74 -12.82 3.46
C CYS A 261 -5.89 -13.63 4.08
N ASP A 262 -5.59 -14.75 4.75
CA ASP A 262 -6.54 -15.57 5.50
C ASP A 262 -6.48 -15.16 6.99
#